data_AF-A0A973GAZ2-F1
#
_entry.id   AF-A0A973GAZ2-F1
#
_cell.length_a   1.000
_cell.length_b   1.000
_cell.length_c   1.000
_cell.angle_alpha   90.00
_cell.angle_beta   90.00
_cell.angle_gamma   90.00
#
_symmetry.space_group_name_H-M   'P 1'
#
loop_
_entity.id
_entity.type
_entity.pdbx_description
1 polymer ?
#
loop_
_entity_poly.entity_id
_entity_poly.type
_entity_poly.pdbx_seq_one_letter_code
_entity_poly.pdbx_strand_id
1 'polypeptide(L)' 'MGTGRPEPLVRLADGTVKQVSPLTGTVVWTIPGRANRPLAVPVQERHPVNPGGQDRLCAFCAERYLETPPE' A
#
# COMPACT_ATOMS: atom_id res chain seq x y z
N MET A 1 9.96 -21.51 -31.02
CA MET A 1 9.26 -20.20 -30.99
C MET A 1 8.49 -20.11 -29.69
N GLY A 2 8.82 -19.30 -28.69
CA GLY A 2 9.97 -18.44 -28.43
C GLY A 2 10.32 -18.54 -26.94
N THR A 3 11.60 -18.72 -26.64
CA THR A 3 12.17 -18.65 -25.28
C THR A 3 12.45 -17.19 -24.98
N GLY A 4 11.41 -16.44 -24.60
CA GLY A 4 11.50 -15.02 -24.27
C GLY A 4 10.83 -14.74 -22.94
N ARG A 5 11.51 -14.00 -22.06
CA ARG A 5 10.92 -13.51 -20.80
C ARG A 5 9.59 -12.81 -21.13
N PRO A 6 8.50 -13.04 -20.38
CA PRO A 6 7.25 -12.32 -20.61
C PRO A 6 7.51 -10.81 -20.58
N GLU A 7 6.86 -10.09 -21.50
CA GLU A 7 6.95 -8.63 -21.59
C GLU A 7 6.61 -8.01 -20.22
N PRO A 8 7.52 -7.26 -19.58
CA PRO A 8 7.32 -6.78 -18.21
C PRO A 8 6.13 -5.84 -18.03
N LEU A 9 5.75 -5.12 -19.09
CA LEU A 9 4.69 -4.11 -19.07
C LEU A 9 3.87 -4.17 -20.36
N VAL A 10 2.57 -4.48 -20.25
CA VAL A 10 1.63 -4.44 -21.38
C VAL A 10 0.52 -3.45 -21.07
N ARG A 11 0.25 -2.53 -22.00
CA ARG A 11 -0.87 -1.59 -21.93
C ARG A 11 -1.94 -2.03 -22.93
N LEU A 12 -3.17 -2.20 -22.45
CA LEU A 12 -4.33 -2.60 -23.25
C LEU A 12 -5.08 -1.36 -23.75
N ALA A 13 -5.93 -1.55 -24.77
CA ALA A 13 -6.67 -0.46 -25.41
C ALA A 13 -7.63 0.28 -24.48
N ASP A 14 -8.13 -0.40 -23.44
CA ASP A 14 -9.01 0.14 -22.40
C ASP A 14 -8.24 0.89 -21.29
N GLY A 15 -6.91 1.00 -21.41
CA GLY A 15 -6.04 1.59 -20.41
C GLY A 15 -5.65 0.65 -19.27
N THR A 16 -6.09 -0.61 -19.30
CA THR A 16 -5.63 -1.63 -18.36
C THR A 16 -4.13 -1.86 -18.54
N VAL A 17 -3.40 -1.95 -17.42
CA VAL A 17 -1.96 -2.24 -17.42
C VAL A 17 -1.72 -3.60 -16.78
N LYS A 18 -1.05 -4.50 -17.51
CA LYS A 18 -0.55 -5.77 -17.00
C LYS A 18 0.95 -5.64 -16.75
N GLN A 19 1.38 -6.01 -15.56
CA GLN A 19 2.79 -6.02 -15.17
C GLN A 19 3.20 -7.41 -14.75
N VAL A 20 4.37 -7.88 -15.18
CA VAL A 20 4.95 -9.14 -14.75
C VAL A 20 6.25 -8.85 -14.02
N SER A 21 6.34 -9.26 -12.75
CA SER A 21 7.54 -9.11 -11.95
C SER A 21 8.69 -9.90 -12.57
N PRO A 22 9.81 -9.27 -12.92
CA PRO A 22 10.98 -9.96 -13.44
C PRO A 22 11.60 -10.91 -12.40
N LEU A 23 11.43 -10.62 -11.10
CA LEU A 23 12.07 -11.34 -10.01
C LEU A 23 11.23 -12.53 -9.53
N THR A 24 9.91 -12.35 -9.47
CA THR A 24 9.00 -13.33 -8.83
C THR A 24 7.99 -13.94 -9.79
N GLY A 25 7.88 -13.42 -11.01
CA GLY A 25 6.84 -13.83 -11.98
C GLY A 25 5.42 -13.38 -11.60
N THR A 26 5.23 -12.67 -10.47
CA THR A 26 3.93 -12.15 -10.03
C THR A 26 3.31 -11.25 -11.11
N VAL A 27 2.03 -11.46 -11.39
CA VAL A 27 1.28 -10.67 -12.38
C VAL A 27 0.34 -9.70 -11.67
N VAL A 28 0.48 -8.41 -11.97
CA VAL A 28 -0.38 -7.34 -11.45
C VAL A 28 -1.20 -6.77 -12.60
N TRP A 29 -2.50 -6.57 -12.35
CA TRP A 29 -3.43 -5.94 -13.28
C TRP A 29 -3.97 -4.64 -12.67
N THR A 30 -3.62 -3.51 -13.29
CA THR A 30 -4.12 -2.20 -12.91
C THR A 30 -5.24 -1.81 -13.86
N ILE A 31 -6.47 -1.86 -13.36
CA ILE A 31 -7.70 -1.57 -14.12
C ILE A 31 -8.13 -0.14 -13.79
N PRO A 32 -8.20 0.78 -14.79
CA PRO A 32 -8.72 2.13 -14.58
C PRO A 32 -10.11 2.12 -13.94
N GLY A 33 -10.35 3.01 -12.98
CA GLY A 33 -11.65 3.14 -12.33
C GLY A 33 -12.02 2.03 -11.33
N ARG A 34 -11.21 0.97 -11.16
CA ARG A 34 -11.39 -0.05 -10.11
C ARG A 34 -11.56 0.57 -8.72
N ALA A 35 -10.81 1.63 -8.44
CA ALA A 35 -10.85 2.33 -7.15
C ALA A 35 -12.15 3.11 -6.92
N ASN A 36 -12.95 3.38 -7.97
CA ASN A 36 -14.22 4.09 -7.86
C ASN A 36 -15.36 3.21 -7.33
N ARG A 37 -15.10 1.92 -7.08
CA ARG A 37 -16.06 1.04 -6.42
C ARG A 37 -16.38 1.60 -5.03
N PRO A 38 -17.66 1.90 -4.72
CA PRO A 38 -18.04 2.35 -3.38
C PRO A 38 -17.62 1.32 -2.32
N LEU A 39 -17.01 1.80 -1.25
CA LEU A 39 -16.68 0.99 -0.09
C LEU A 39 -17.94 0.88 0.79
N ALA A 40 -18.36 -0.35 1.09
CA ALA A 40 -19.50 -0.59 2.00
C ALA A 40 -19.16 -0.27 3.46
N VAL A 41 -17.87 -0.25 3.80
CA VAL A 41 -17.37 0.05 5.14
C VAL A 41 -17.12 1.56 5.23
N PRO A 42 -17.68 2.25 6.25
CA PRO A 42 -17.41 3.66 6.46
C PRO A 42 -15.92 3.88 6.76
N VAL A 43 -15.39 5.00 6.27
CA VAL A 43 -14.03 5.43 6.61
C VAL A 43 -13.95 5.61 8.12
N GLN A 44 -12.91 5.06 8.74
CA GLN A 44 -12.63 5.26 10.17
C GLN A 44 -12.51 6.76 10.48
N GLU A 45 -13.19 7.21 11.52
CA GLU A 45 -13.12 8.59 11.98
C GLU A 45 -11.69 8.94 12.42
N ARG A 46 -11.15 10.03 11.88
CA ARG A 46 -9.83 10.55 12.24
C ARG A 46 -10.00 11.68 13.23
N HIS A 47 -9.25 11.61 14.33
CA HIS A 47 -9.23 12.64 15.36
C HIS A 47 -7.89 13.39 15.33
N PRO A 48 -7.88 14.72 15.51
CA PRO A 48 -6.64 15.46 15.65
C PRO A 48 -5.90 15.02 16.91
N VAL A 49 -4.57 15.02 16.84
CA VAL A 49 -3.73 14.83 18.03
C VAL A 49 -3.79 16.08 18.89
N ASN A 50 -3.95 15.91 20.20
CA ASN A 50 -3.89 17.02 21.16
C ASN A 50 -2.55 17.78 21.02
N PRO A 51 -2.53 19.12 21.10
CA PRO A 51 -1.29 19.88 21.14
C PRO A 51 -0.35 19.36 22.24
N GLY A 52 0.91 19.09 21.90
CA GLY A 52 1.89 18.48 22.82
C GLY A 52 1.66 17.00 23.15
N GLY A 53 0.71 16.33 22.48
CA GLY A 53 0.40 14.91 22.67
C GLY A 53 1.17 13.97 21.73
N GLN A 54 1.95 14.50 20.80
CA GLN A 54 2.56 13.75 19.70
C GLN A 54 3.52 12.67 20.21
N ASP A 55 4.25 12.96 21.28
CA ASP A 55 5.33 12.12 21.81
C ASP A 55 4.88 11.14 22.91
N ARG A 56 3.58 10.85 23.01
CA ARG A 56 3.01 9.89 23.99
C ARG A 56 1.94 8.94 23.44
N LEU A 57 1.72 8.92 22.12
CA LEU A 57 0.63 8.13 21.51
C LEU A 57 0.94 6.64 21.33
N CYS A 58 2.21 6.23 21.40
CA CYS A 58 2.60 4.83 21.24
C CYS A 58 3.79 4.47 22.14
N ALA A 59 4.05 3.17 22.30
CA ALA A 59 5.16 2.65 23.12
C ALA A 59 6.55 3.07 22.60
N PHE A 60 6.65 3.49 21.33
CA PHE A 60 7.89 3.97 20.72
C PHE A 60 8.09 5.49 20.83
N CYS A 61 7.12 6.22 21.36
CA CYS A 61 7.27 7.68 21.47
C CYS A 61 8.30 8.05 22.56
N ALA A 62 8.94 9.21 22.39
CA ALA A 62 10.02 9.66 23.26
C ALA A 62 9.61 9.78 24.75
N GLU A 63 8.38 10.20 25.05
CA GLU A 63 7.89 10.28 26.45
C GLU A 63 7.55 8.90 27.04
N ARG A 64 7.59 7.82 26.25
CA ARG A 64 7.27 6.45 26.66
C ARG A 64 8.43 5.48 26.41
N TYR A 65 9.67 5.98 26.37
CA TYR A 65 10.88 5.23 26.04
C TYR A 65 11.01 3.88 26.77
N LEU A 66 10.69 3.83 28.06
CA LEU A 66 10.81 2.63 28.89
C LEU A 66 9.79 1.53 28.54
N GLU A 67 8.80 1.81 27.70
CA GLU A 67 7.87 0.80 27.18
C GLU A 67 8.40 0.06 25.96
N THR A 68 9.42 0.60 25.28
CA THR A 68 10.08 -0.10 24.18
C THR A 68 11.02 -1.17 24.77
N PRO A 69 10.81 -2.47 24.48
CA PRO A 69 11.70 -3.51 24.97
C PRO A 69 13.13 -3.35 24.44
N PRO A 70 14.16 -3.73 25.22
CA PRO A 70 15.53 -3.76 24.72
C PRO A 70 15.71 -4.84 23.63
N GLU A 71 16.68 -4.62 22.73
CA GLU A 71 17.13 -5.58 21.70
C GLU A 71 18.04 -6.66 22.29
#